data_AF-A0A7Y5VMV5-F1
#
_entry.id   AF-A0A7Y5VMV5-F1
#
_cell.length_a   1.000
_cell.length_b   1.000
_cell.length_c   1.000
_cell.angle_alpha   90.00
_cell.angle_beta   90.00
_cell.angle_gamma   90.00
#
_symmetry.space_group_name_H-M   'P 1'
#
loop_
_entity.id
_entity.type
_entity.pdbx_description
1 polymer ?
#
loop_
_entity_poly.entity_id
_entity_poly.type
_entity_poly.pdbx_seq_one_letter_code
_entity_poly.pdbx_strand_id
1 'polypeptide(L)'
;MSADLPYRDPARPVEERLEDLLSRMTLPEKVGQMLQLDARGDLDDVVSTKLAGSILHTSPEDMPRAIELAAATRLGIPLLTADDCIHGHSFWPGATIFPTQLGMACTWDPGLVEQAARVTAVEVSATGIHWTFSPVLCITRDLRWGRVGETFGEDPHLIGELGAAMVRGYQGDGLTDPTAILACAKHFAGYSETQGGRAASEADLSRRKLASWCLPPF
;
A
#
# COMPACT_ATOMS: atom_id res chain seq x y z
N MET A 1 11.93 -22.81 29.55
CA MET A 1 11.01 -23.44 28.58
C MET A 1 10.10 -22.34 28.09
N SER A 2 10.24 -21.89 26.83
CA SER A 2 9.31 -20.91 26.26
C SER A 2 7.93 -21.56 26.34
N ALA A 3 6.96 -20.88 26.97
CA ALA A 3 5.57 -21.29 26.83
C ALA A 3 5.27 -21.43 25.33
N ASP A 4 4.54 -22.46 24.94
CA ASP A 4 3.94 -22.57 23.62
C ASP A 4 3.07 -21.33 23.42
N LEU A 5 3.50 -20.40 22.57
CA LEU A 5 2.80 -19.16 22.27
C LEU A 5 2.07 -19.38 20.94
N PRO A 6 0.74 -19.63 20.94
CA PRO A 6 0.01 -19.95 19.72
C PRO A 6 0.25 -18.95 18.59
N TYR A 7 0.32 -17.65 18.88
CA TYR A 7 0.56 -16.64 17.84
C TYR A 7 1.89 -16.80 17.07
N ARG A 8 2.88 -17.46 17.68
CA ARG A 8 4.21 -17.74 17.08
C ARG A 8 4.28 -19.05 16.32
N ASP A 9 3.27 -19.91 16.42
CA ASP A 9 3.24 -21.20 15.71
C ASP A 9 2.67 -21.00 14.30
N PRO A 10 3.50 -21.09 13.22
CA PRO A 10 3.02 -20.90 11.86
C PRO A 10 2.11 -22.04 11.37
N ALA A 11 2.05 -23.19 12.08
CA ALA A 11 1.18 -24.30 11.72
C ALA A 11 -0.28 -24.09 12.18
N ARG A 12 -0.55 -23.11 13.06
CA ARG A 12 -1.89 -22.81 13.55
C ARG A 12 -2.67 -21.89 12.58
N PRO A 13 -4.02 -22.00 12.55
CA PRO A 13 -4.86 -21.09 11.77
C PRO A 13 -4.60 -19.62 12.11
N VAL A 14 -4.75 -18.74 11.11
CA VAL A 14 -4.50 -17.30 11.27
C VAL A 14 -5.40 -16.71 12.37
N GLU A 15 -6.66 -17.11 12.42
CA GLU A 15 -7.64 -16.63 13.40
C GLU A 15 -7.24 -16.98 14.84
N GLU A 16 -6.75 -18.19 15.09
CA GLU A 16 -6.26 -18.61 16.41
C GLU A 16 -5.03 -17.80 16.83
N ARG A 17 -4.11 -17.57 15.89
CA ARG A 17 -2.91 -16.76 16.13
C ARG A 17 -3.27 -15.30 16.43
N LEU A 18 -4.25 -14.75 15.74
CA LEU A 18 -4.75 -13.39 15.93
C LEU A 18 -5.44 -13.22 17.29
N GLU A 19 -6.33 -14.14 17.66
CA GLU A 19 -7.03 -14.10 18.94
C GLU A 19 -6.05 -14.18 20.12
N ASP A 20 -5.09 -15.12 20.06
CA ASP A 20 -4.04 -15.26 21.06
C ASP A 20 -3.19 -13.98 21.16
N LEU A 21 -2.75 -13.42 20.03
CA LEU A 21 -1.96 -12.18 20.01
C LEU A 21 -2.74 -10.99 20.60
N LEU A 22 -3.96 -10.75 20.13
CA LEU A 22 -4.80 -9.63 20.58
C LEU A 22 -5.14 -9.70 22.07
N SER A 23 -5.29 -10.91 22.62
CA SER A 23 -5.53 -11.12 24.05
C SER A 23 -4.32 -10.73 24.92
N ARG A 24 -3.11 -10.80 24.34
CA ARG A 24 -1.84 -10.50 25.02
C ARG A 24 -1.43 -9.04 24.92
N MET A 25 -2.00 -8.28 23.99
CA MET A 25 -1.65 -6.88 23.75
C MET A 25 -2.24 -5.96 24.82
N THR A 26 -1.40 -5.09 25.34
CA THR A 26 -1.77 -3.89 26.09
C THR A 26 -2.46 -2.88 25.17
N LEU A 27 -3.13 -1.88 25.75
CA LEU A 27 -3.75 -0.80 24.96
C LEU A 27 -2.72 -0.03 24.11
N PRO A 28 -1.53 0.37 24.62
CA PRO A 28 -0.52 1.02 23.79
C PRO A 28 -0.06 0.18 22.61
N GLU A 29 0.11 -1.13 22.76
CA GLU A 29 0.46 -2.00 21.63
C GLU A 29 -0.66 -2.07 20.59
N LYS A 30 -1.93 -2.08 21.02
CA LYS A 30 -3.09 -2.05 20.09
C LYS A 30 -3.15 -0.73 19.32
N VAL A 31 -2.95 0.38 20.01
CA VAL A 31 -2.87 1.71 19.38
C VAL A 31 -1.68 1.75 18.42
N GLY A 32 -0.52 1.24 18.84
CA GLY A 32 0.69 1.15 18.02
C GLY A 32 0.45 0.42 16.71
N GLN A 33 -0.26 -0.72 16.72
CA GLN A 33 -0.64 -1.43 15.49
C GLN A 33 -1.53 -0.63 14.52
N MET A 34 -2.20 0.42 15.00
CA MET A 34 -2.98 1.35 14.16
C MET A 34 -2.17 2.55 13.65
N LEU A 35 -0.90 2.67 14.05
CA LEU A 35 0.00 3.72 13.59
C LEU A 35 0.80 3.23 12.37
N GLN A 36 0.78 4.06 11.33
CA GLN A 36 1.74 4.03 10.23
C GLN A 36 2.53 5.33 10.26
N LEU A 37 3.85 5.26 10.42
CA LEU A 37 4.71 6.44 10.64
C LEU A 37 5.86 6.50 9.62
N ASP A 38 6.25 7.73 9.26
CA ASP A 38 7.40 7.99 8.38
C ASP A 38 8.70 7.55 9.06
N ALA A 39 9.48 6.71 8.39
CA ALA A 39 10.70 6.11 8.92
C ALA A 39 11.99 6.90 8.60
N ARG A 40 11.92 8.02 7.88
CA ARG A 40 13.11 8.83 7.56
C ARG A 40 13.66 9.62 8.76
N GLY A 41 12.93 9.64 9.87
CA GLY A 41 13.29 10.31 11.11
C GLY A 41 13.92 9.37 12.14
N ASP A 42 13.49 9.52 13.39
CA ASP A 42 13.96 8.68 14.51
C ASP A 42 13.25 7.31 14.50
N LEU A 43 13.89 6.34 13.85
CA LEU A 43 13.37 4.97 13.71
C LEU A 43 13.23 4.26 15.06
N ASP A 44 14.16 4.51 16.00
CA ASP A 44 14.13 3.92 17.34
C ASP A 44 12.89 4.39 18.11
N ASP A 45 12.56 5.68 18.08
CA ASP A 45 11.33 6.21 18.68
C ASP A 45 10.06 5.66 18.01
N VAL A 46 10.04 5.61 16.68
CA VAL A 46 8.91 5.08 15.89
C VAL A 46 8.59 3.63 16.26
N VAL A 47 9.61 2.77 16.37
CA VAL A 47 9.39 1.34 16.57
C VAL A 47 9.35 0.96 18.05
N SER A 48 10.27 1.47 18.87
CA SER A 48 10.43 1.00 20.25
C SER A 48 9.55 1.76 21.25
N THR A 49 9.36 3.07 21.03
CA THR A 49 8.56 3.91 21.93
C THR A 49 7.10 3.94 21.51
N LYS A 50 6.84 4.23 20.23
CA LYS A 50 5.48 4.36 19.68
C LYS A 50 4.86 3.02 19.28
N LEU A 51 5.67 1.96 19.19
CA LEU A 51 5.21 0.60 18.88
C LEU A 51 4.42 0.53 17.57
N ALA A 52 4.82 1.33 16.57
CA ALA A 52 4.11 1.41 15.29
C ALA A 52 3.96 0.02 14.66
N GLY A 53 2.77 -0.28 14.12
CA GLY A 53 2.53 -1.52 13.38
C GLY A 53 3.00 -1.44 11.93
N SER A 54 3.14 -0.23 11.41
CA SER A 54 3.61 0.01 10.05
C SER A 54 4.54 1.20 9.99
N ILE A 55 5.46 1.15 9.04
CA ILE A 55 6.34 2.26 8.67
C ILE A 55 6.28 2.50 7.17
N LEU A 56 6.55 3.73 6.74
CA LEU A 56 6.66 4.09 5.32
C LEU A 56 7.96 4.84 5.02
N HIS A 57 8.39 4.79 3.75
CA HIS A 57 9.60 5.44 3.23
C HIS A 57 10.91 5.01 3.91
N THR A 58 10.95 3.80 4.48
CA THR A 58 12.17 3.23 5.06
C THR A 58 13.17 2.91 3.97
N SER A 59 14.42 3.33 4.15
CA SER A 59 15.48 2.97 3.21
C SER A 59 15.78 1.46 3.30
N PRO A 60 16.29 0.82 2.23
CA PRO A 60 16.72 -0.58 2.30
C PRO A 60 17.86 -0.79 3.31
N GLU A 61 18.67 0.25 3.54
CA GLU A 61 19.80 0.25 4.48
C GLU A 61 19.33 0.21 5.95
N ASP A 62 18.22 0.87 6.26
CA ASP A 62 17.62 0.91 7.60
C ASP A 62 16.68 -0.28 7.87
N MET A 63 16.32 -1.05 6.85
CA MET A 63 15.37 -2.16 6.97
C MET A 63 15.81 -3.23 7.99
N PRO A 64 17.08 -3.69 8.01
CA PRO A 64 17.54 -4.64 9.02
C PRO A 64 17.39 -4.09 10.45
N ARG A 65 17.68 -2.79 10.65
CA ARG A 65 17.52 -2.13 11.94
C ARG A 65 16.06 -2.08 12.38
N ALA A 66 15.13 -1.76 11.46
CA ALA A 66 13.70 -1.75 11.74
C ALA A 66 13.21 -3.14 12.20
N ILE A 67 13.68 -4.21 11.55
CA ILE A 67 13.37 -5.60 11.91
C ILE A 67 13.90 -5.95 13.31
N GLU A 68 15.15 -5.59 13.61
CA GLU A 68 15.75 -5.81 14.93
C GLU A 68 14.99 -5.10 16.05
N LEU A 69 14.61 -3.84 15.83
CA LEU A 69 13.85 -3.05 16.78
C LEU A 69 12.46 -3.66 17.04
N ALA A 70 11.75 -4.06 15.99
CA ALA A 70 10.44 -4.68 16.11
C ALA A 70 10.53 -6.01 16.86
N ALA A 71 11.53 -6.84 16.56
CA ALA A 71 11.79 -8.11 17.23
C ALA A 71 12.16 -7.96 18.71
N ALA A 72 12.76 -6.83 19.10
CA ALA A 72 13.13 -6.52 20.48
C ALA A 72 11.94 -6.02 21.33
N THR A 73 10.80 -5.68 20.73
CA THR A 73 9.59 -5.34 21.48
C THR A 73 9.05 -6.55 22.26
N ARG A 74 8.24 -6.30 23.30
CA ARG A 74 7.72 -7.33 24.20
C ARG A 74 7.05 -8.52 23.49
N LEU A 75 6.29 -8.23 22.43
CA LEU A 75 5.58 -9.26 21.65
C LEU A 75 6.32 -9.66 20.37
N GLY A 76 7.26 -8.85 19.88
CA GLY A 76 8.02 -9.11 18.66
C GLY A 76 7.14 -9.11 17.41
N ILE A 77 6.14 -8.22 17.33
CA ILE A 77 5.23 -8.12 16.18
C ILE A 77 5.99 -7.49 15.01
N PRO A 78 6.07 -8.12 13.82
CA PRO A 78 6.78 -7.57 12.68
C PRO A 78 6.08 -6.33 12.12
N LEU A 79 6.86 -5.42 11.53
CA LEU A 79 6.36 -4.21 10.89
C LEU A 79 5.82 -4.50 9.49
N LEU A 80 4.73 -3.84 9.12
CA LEU A 80 4.34 -3.68 7.73
C LEU A 80 5.08 -2.47 7.14
N THR A 81 5.86 -2.69 6.09
CA THR A 81 6.67 -1.66 5.42
C THR A 81 6.03 -1.27 4.10
N ALA A 82 5.82 0.03 3.90
CA ALA A 82 5.06 0.52 2.76
C ALA A 82 5.73 1.69 2.02
N ASP A 83 5.39 1.86 0.74
CA ASP A 83 5.87 3.00 -0.04
C ASP A 83 4.97 3.35 -1.25
N ASP A 84 5.16 4.55 -1.81
CA ASP A 84 4.51 4.98 -3.06
C ASP A 84 5.31 4.46 -4.27
N CYS A 85 4.90 3.30 -4.79
CA CYS A 85 5.50 2.69 -5.99
C CYS A 85 4.55 2.76 -7.18
N ILE A 86 3.95 3.95 -7.41
CA ILE A 86 2.80 4.10 -8.31
C ILE A 86 3.12 3.92 -9.80
N HIS A 87 4.40 3.97 -10.17
CA HIS A 87 4.90 3.78 -11.54
C HIS A 87 6.32 3.16 -11.54
N GLY A 88 6.53 2.15 -10.70
CA GLY A 88 7.86 1.58 -10.42
C GLY A 88 8.32 1.89 -8.99
N HIS A 89 9.48 1.35 -8.57
CA HIS A 89 10.07 1.62 -7.25
C HIS A 89 10.77 3.00 -7.23
N SER A 90 10.00 4.05 -7.49
CA SER A 90 10.50 5.37 -7.94
C SER A 90 11.38 6.14 -6.96
N PHE A 91 11.36 5.81 -5.68
CA PHE A 91 12.25 6.44 -4.69
C PHE A 91 13.63 5.78 -4.59
N TRP A 92 13.84 4.64 -5.26
CA TRP A 92 15.09 3.91 -5.18
C TRP A 92 15.99 4.16 -6.39
N PRO A 93 17.24 4.63 -6.20
CA PRO A 93 18.19 4.82 -7.29
C PRO A 93 18.45 3.51 -8.06
N GLY A 94 18.26 3.57 -9.39
CA GLY A 94 18.48 2.43 -10.28
C GLY A 94 17.27 1.52 -10.49
N ALA A 95 16.14 1.79 -9.83
CA ALA A 95 14.88 1.11 -10.10
C ALA A 95 14.31 1.44 -11.49
N THR A 96 13.51 0.53 -12.03
CA THR A 96 12.78 0.74 -13.27
C THR A 96 11.67 1.77 -13.05
N ILE A 97 11.60 2.78 -13.92
CA ILE A 97 10.55 3.79 -13.91
C ILE A 97 9.65 3.59 -15.11
N PHE A 98 8.39 3.27 -14.86
CA PHE A 98 7.36 3.13 -15.88
C PHE A 98 6.69 4.48 -16.18
N PRO A 99 5.97 4.60 -17.32
CA PRO A 99 5.05 5.72 -17.54
C PRO A 99 4.08 5.88 -16.38
N THR A 100 3.54 7.09 -16.16
CA THR A 100 2.48 7.25 -15.16
C THR A 100 1.23 6.44 -15.56
N GLN A 101 0.32 6.17 -14.62
CA GLN A 101 -0.89 5.38 -14.92
C GLN A 101 -1.71 5.96 -16.07
N LEU A 102 -1.74 7.29 -16.25
CA LEU A 102 -2.37 7.92 -17.41
C LEU A 102 -1.69 7.53 -18.73
N GLY A 103 -0.35 7.52 -18.75
CA GLY A 103 0.42 7.07 -19.90
C GLY A 103 0.26 5.57 -20.17
N MET A 104 0.19 4.76 -19.12
CA MET A 104 -0.12 3.33 -19.25
C MET A 104 -1.52 3.08 -19.82
N ALA A 105 -2.51 3.91 -19.45
CA ALA A 105 -3.88 3.77 -19.94
C ALA A 105 -4.00 3.94 -21.46
N CYS A 106 -3.14 4.74 -22.07
CA CYS A 106 -3.08 4.92 -23.52
C CYS A 106 -2.76 3.63 -24.30
N THR A 107 -2.29 2.58 -23.61
CA THR A 107 -2.01 1.26 -24.23
C THR A 107 -3.28 0.45 -24.48
N TRP A 108 -4.34 0.68 -23.70
CA TRP A 108 -5.54 -0.18 -23.65
C TRP A 108 -5.21 -1.67 -23.43
N ASP A 109 -4.07 -1.95 -22.79
CA ASP A 109 -3.56 -3.31 -22.60
C ASP A 109 -3.42 -3.64 -21.10
N PRO A 110 -4.43 -4.30 -20.50
CA PRO A 110 -4.36 -4.75 -19.11
C PRO A 110 -3.18 -5.70 -18.85
N GLY A 111 -2.81 -6.53 -19.83
CA GLY A 111 -1.71 -7.48 -19.69
C GLY A 111 -0.36 -6.80 -19.57
N LEU A 112 -0.15 -5.68 -20.28
CA LEU A 112 1.06 -4.88 -20.17
C LEU A 112 1.12 -4.12 -18.84
N VAL A 113 -0.01 -3.61 -18.34
CA VAL A 113 -0.10 -2.96 -17.02
C VAL A 113 0.17 -3.97 -15.90
N GLU A 114 -0.36 -5.19 -16.00
CA GLU A 114 -0.10 -6.28 -15.08
C GLU A 114 1.40 -6.63 -15.03
N GLN A 115 2.07 -6.70 -16.18
CA GLN A 115 3.52 -6.94 -16.26
C GLN A 115 4.34 -5.81 -15.63
N ALA A 116 3.97 -4.55 -15.86
CA ALA A 116 4.64 -3.40 -15.24
C ALA A 116 4.52 -3.43 -13.71
N ALA A 117 3.32 -3.73 -13.20
CA ALA A 117 3.09 -3.93 -11.77
C ALA A 117 3.87 -5.12 -11.21
N ARG A 118 3.97 -6.21 -11.99
CA ARG A 118 4.73 -7.39 -11.58
C ARG A 118 6.22 -7.09 -11.41
N VAL A 119 6.83 -6.41 -12.39
CA VAL A 119 8.22 -5.95 -12.30
C VAL A 119 8.41 -5.03 -11.09
N THR A 120 7.50 -4.08 -10.90
CA THR A 120 7.52 -3.17 -9.74
C THR A 120 7.55 -3.95 -8.43
N ALA A 121 6.67 -4.93 -8.25
CA ALA A 121 6.62 -5.72 -7.02
C ALA A 121 7.88 -6.56 -6.77
N VAL A 122 8.49 -7.13 -7.82
CA VAL A 122 9.78 -7.83 -7.70
C VAL A 122 10.87 -6.86 -7.23
N GLU A 123 10.96 -5.66 -7.79
CA GLU A 123 11.97 -4.66 -7.37
C GLU A 123 11.73 -4.14 -5.95
N VAL A 124 10.47 -3.89 -5.58
CA VAL A 124 10.06 -3.39 -4.26
C VAL A 124 10.27 -4.43 -3.15
N SER A 125 9.92 -5.69 -3.41
CA SER A 125 10.10 -6.77 -2.42
C SER A 125 11.59 -7.00 -2.08
N ALA A 126 12.48 -6.80 -3.05
CA ALA A 126 13.92 -6.91 -2.86
C ALA A 126 14.50 -5.86 -1.90
N THR A 127 13.78 -4.76 -1.65
CA THR A 127 14.19 -3.71 -0.71
C THR A 127 13.55 -3.84 0.68
N GLY A 128 12.75 -4.89 0.90
CA GLY A 128 12.07 -5.18 2.16
C GLY A 128 10.77 -4.40 2.36
N ILE A 129 10.23 -3.78 1.30
CA ILE A 129 8.89 -3.19 1.29
C ILE A 129 7.87 -4.25 0.88
N HIS A 130 6.76 -4.33 1.62
CA HIS A 130 5.74 -5.38 1.41
C HIS A 130 4.37 -4.80 1.00
N TRP A 131 4.23 -3.48 0.93
CA TRP A 131 2.97 -2.82 0.61
C TRP A 131 3.21 -1.60 -0.27
N THR A 132 2.54 -1.52 -1.42
CA THR A 132 2.55 -0.31 -2.25
C THR A 132 1.24 0.46 -2.15
N PHE A 133 1.34 1.79 -2.12
CA PHE A 133 0.18 2.68 -2.20
C PHE A 133 -0.29 2.86 -3.66
N SER A 134 -0.66 1.77 -4.33
CA SER A 134 -1.00 1.74 -5.75
C SER A 134 -1.97 0.60 -6.06
N PRO A 135 -2.91 0.71 -7.02
CA PRO A 135 -3.10 1.78 -8.01
C PRO A 135 -3.98 2.96 -7.56
N VAL A 136 -3.95 4.06 -8.33
CA VAL A 136 -4.79 5.24 -8.10
C VAL A 136 -6.03 5.17 -9.01
N LEU A 137 -7.18 4.87 -8.41
CA LEU A 137 -8.46 4.64 -9.06
C LEU A 137 -9.38 5.87 -9.08
N CYS A 138 -8.80 7.06 -8.87
CA CYS A 138 -9.55 8.31 -8.93
C CYS A 138 -10.02 8.61 -10.37
N ILE A 139 -11.18 9.23 -10.56
CA ILE A 139 -11.67 9.57 -11.91
C ILE A 139 -11.35 11.02 -12.22
N THR A 140 -10.53 11.26 -13.23
CA THR A 140 -10.21 12.61 -13.67
C THR A 140 -11.38 13.21 -14.43
N ARG A 141 -11.98 14.31 -13.91
CA ARG A 141 -12.98 15.12 -14.62
C ARG A 141 -12.60 16.60 -14.74
N ASP A 142 -11.72 17.07 -13.87
CA ASP A 142 -11.17 18.43 -13.89
C ASP A 142 -9.66 18.37 -14.12
N LEU A 143 -9.22 18.80 -15.31
CA LEU A 143 -7.81 18.75 -15.70
C LEU A 143 -6.91 19.72 -14.94
N ARG A 144 -7.49 20.62 -14.12
CA ARG A 144 -6.72 21.45 -13.18
C ARG A 144 -6.21 20.65 -11.98
N TRP A 145 -6.76 19.46 -11.75
CA TRP A 145 -6.35 18.60 -10.66
C TRP A 145 -4.90 18.14 -10.81
N GLY A 146 -4.06 18.45 -9.83
CA GLY A 146 -2.61 18.24 -9.93
C GLY A 146 -2.15 16.78 -10.05
N ARG A 147 -3.07 15.82 -9.88
CA ARG A 147 -2.78 14.38 -9.89
C ARG A 147 -3.43 13.65 -11.08
N VAL A 148 -3.85 14.38 -12.11
CA VAL A 148 -4.40 13.83 -13.37
C VAL A 148 -3.52 12.71 -13.93
N GLY A 149 -2.19 12.90 -13.91
CA GLY A 149 -1.24 11.91 -14.45
C GLY A 149 -1.16 10.60 -13.65
N GLU A 150 -1.61 10.60 -12.40
CA GLU A 150 -1.45 9.45 -11.49
C GLU A 150 -2.53 8.38 -11.66
N THR A 151 -3.61 8.66 -12.39
CA THR A 151 -4.70 7.71 -12.62
C THR A 151 -4.87 7.37 -14.10
N PHE A 152 -5.71 6.38 -14.42
CA PHE A 152 -5.90 5.87 -15.79
C PHE A 152 -6.84 6.72 -16.66
N GLY A 153 -7.31 7.87 -16.18
CA GLY A 153 -8.08 8.83 -16.97
C GLY A 153 -9.46 9.12 -16.40
N GLU A 154 -10.47 9.17 -17.28
CA GLU A 154 -11.82 9.67 -16.96
C GLU A 154 -12.93 8.60 -17.04
N ASP A 155 -12.61 7.40 -17.52
CA ASP A 155 -13.58 6.33 -17.75
C ASP A 155 -13.53 5.28 -16.61
N PRO A 156 -14.64 5.05 -15.89
CA PRO A 156 -14.66 4.12 -14.76
C PRO A 156 -14.37 2.67 -15.16
N HIS A 157 -14.76 2.25 -16.36
CA HIS A 157 -14.55 0.88 -16.80
C HIS A 157 -13.08 0.64 -17.09
N LEU A 158 -12.43 1.51 -17.87
CA LEU A 158 -11.00 1.44 -18.14
C LEU A 158 -10.17 1.49 -16.85
N ILE A 159 -10.49 2.39 -15.92
CA ILE A 159 -9.82 2.48 -14.62
C ILE A 159 -9.97 1.17 -13.83
N GLY A 160 -11.17 0.58 -13.82
CA GLY A 160 -11.42 -0.70 -13.15
C GLY A 160 -10.61 -1.85 -13.74
N GLU A 161 -10.61 -2.01 -15.07
CA GLU A 161 -9.89 -3.07 -15.76
C GLU A 161 -8.37 -2.97 -15.57
N LEU A 162 -7.80 -1.77 -15.76
CA LEU A 162 -6.36 -1.55 -15.59
C LEU A 162 -5.94 -1.58 -14.12
N GLY A 163 -6.77 -1.05 -13.23
CA GLY A 163 -6.57 -1.13 -11.79
C GLY A 163 -6.53 -2.56 -11.28
N ALA A 164 -7.49 -3.40 -11.69
CA ALA A 164 -7.53 -4.82 -11.36
C ALA A 164 -6.30 -5.56 -11.90
N ALA A 165 -5.83 -5.23 -13.10
CA ALA A 165 -4.62 -5.78 -13.67
C ALA A 165 -3.37 -5.41 -12.87
N MET A 166 -3.24 -4.15 -12.46
CA MET A 166 -2.14 -3.70 -11.61
C MET A 166 -2.15 -4.41 -10.25
N VAL A 167 -3.32 -4.59 -9.62
CA VAL A 167 -3.46 -5.34 -8.36
C VAL A 167 -3.00 -6.79 -8.51
N ARG A 168 -3.39 -7.48 -9.59
CA ARG A 168 -2.91 -8.84 -9.86
C ARG A 168 -1.40 -8.89 -10.02
N GLY A 169 -0.82 -7.95 -10.76
CA GLY A 169 0.63 -7.87 -10.95
C GLY A 169 1.38 -7.65 -9.64
N TYR A 170 0.88 -6.78 -8.75
CA TYR A 170 1.49 -6.56 -7.44
C TYR A 170 1.42 -7.79 -6.53
N GLN A 171 0.24 -8.42 -6.47
CA GLN A 171 -0.04 -9.49 -5.51
C GLN A 171 0.40 -10.88 -5.99
N GLY A 172 0.73 -11.05 -7.27
CA GLY A 172 1.30 -12.29 -7.80
C GLY A 172 0.46 -13.52 -7.51
N ASP A 173 1.14 -14.56 -7.05
CA ASP A 173 0.51 -15.83 -6.64
C ASP A 173 -0.02 -15.79 -5.19
N GLY A 174 -0.06 -14.61 -4.56
CA GLY A 174 -0.64 -14.38 -3.22
C GLY A 174 0.38 -14.37 -2.08
N LEU A 175 -0.10 -14.64 -0.85
CA LEU A 175 0.65 -14.41 0.40
C LEU A 175 1.94 -15.24 0.56
N THR A 176 2.11 -16.29 -0.22
CA THR A 176 3.31 -17.15 -0.18
C THR A 176 4.34 -16.81 -1.26
N ASP A 177 4.02 -15.91 -2.19
CA ASP A 177 4.97 -15.42 -3.17
C ASP A 177 5.92 -14.41 -2.48
N PRO A 178 7.22 -14.71 -2.37
CA PRO A 178 8.18 -13.83 -1.69
C PRO A 178 8.43 -12.52 -2.44
N THR A 179 7.95 -12.42 -3.69
CA THR A 179 8.05 -11.23 -4.54
C THR A 179 6.74 -10.46 -4.65
N ALA A 180 5.65 -10.97 -4.04
CA ALA A 180 4.38 -10.27 -3.97
C ALA A 180 4.41 -9.16 -2.92
N ILE A 181 3.71 -8.07 -3.23
CA ILE A 181 3.45 -6.98 -2.30
C ILE A 181 1.95 -6.69 -2.24
N LEU A 182 1.49 -6.18 -1.12
CA LEU A 182 0.12 -5.70 -0.95
C LEU A 182 -0.13 -4.52 -1.89
N ALA A 183 -1.29 -4.51 -2.54
CA ALA A 183 -1.78 -3.36 -3.31
C ALA A 183 -2.65 -2.44 -2.44
N CYS A 184 -2.89 -1.22 -2.90
CA CYS A 184 -3.77 -0.26 -2.26
C CYS A 184 -4.60 0.49 -3.31
N ALA A 185 -5.85 0.10 -3.47
CA ALA A 185 -6.81 0.88 -4.25
C ALA A 185 -7.05 2.23 -3.54
N LYS A 186 -6.61 3.33 -4.16
CA LYS A 186 -6.73 4.68 -3.58
C LYS A 186 -7.21 5.72 -4.59
N HIS A 187 -7.78 6.85 -4.21
CA HIS A 187 -8.15 7.27 -2.87
C HIS A 187 -9.68 7.12 -2.77
N PHE A 188 -10.13 6.29 -1.82
CA PHE A 188 -11.55 5.98 -1.66
C PHE A 188 -12.29 7.16 -0.99
N ALA A 189 -13.30 7.76 -1.59
CA ALA A 189 -13.64 7.77 -3.01
C ALA A 189 -14.02 9.20 -3.43
N GLY A 190 -13.86 9.53 -4.71
CA GLY A 190 -14.20 10.87 -5.24
C GLY A 190 -13.14 11.96 -4.99
N TYR A 191 -11.93 11.59 -4.60
CA TYR A 191 -10.83 12.52 -4.30
C TYR A 191 -10.43 13.44 -5.47
N SER A 192 -10.68 13.04 -6.71
CA SER A 192 -10.42 13.84 -7.92
C SER A 192 -11.50 14.86 -8.26
N GLU A 193 -12.63 14.85 -7.55
CA GLU A 193 -13.81 15.68 -7.85
C GLU A 193 -13.86 16.95 -6.99
N THR A 194 -12.70 17.42 -6.55
CA THR A 194 -12.61 18.60 -5.70
C THR A 194 -12.90 19.89 -6.45
N GLN A 195 -13.48 20.85 -5.76
CA GLN A 195 -13.86 22.13 -6.36
C GLN A 195 -12.65 22.84 -6.96
N GLY A 196 -12.72 23.13 -8.26
CA GLY A 196 -11.64 23.77 -9.02
C GLY A 196 -10.38 22.92 -9.20
N GLY A 197 -10.44 21.61 -9.01
CA GLY A 197 -9.29 20.70 -9.10
C GLY A 197 -8.29 20.86 -7.96
N ARG A 198 -8.68 21.46 -6.83
CA ARG A 198 -7.76 21.69 -5.70
C ARG A 198 -7.54 20.40 -4.93
N ALA A 199 -6.29 19.90 -4.90
CA ALA A 199 -5.97 18.68 -4.16
C ALA A 199 -6.39 18.80 -2.67
N ALA A 200 -7.00 17.75 -2.13
CA ALA A 200 -7.46 17.68 -0.74
C ALA A 200 -8.46 18.77 -0.32
N SER A 201 -9.19 19.38 -1.26
CA SER A 201 -10.33 20.26 -0.98
C SER A 201 -11.63 19.48 -0.87
N GLU A 202 -12.72 20.18 -0.56
CA GLU A 202 -14.08 19.70 -0.63
C GLU A 202 -14.48 19.23 -2.06
N ALA A 203 -15.27 18.17 -2.12
CA ALA A 203 -15.90 17.66 -3.34
C ALA A 203 -17.43 17.75 -3.18
N ASP A 204 -18.12 18.30 -4.19
CA ASP A 204 -19.58 18.35 -4.20
C ASP A 204 -20.12 17.18 -5.04
N LEU A 205 -20.47 16.10 -4.36
CA LEU A 205 -20.88 14.84 -4.96
C LEU A 205 -22.26 14.41 -4.48
N SER A 206 -23.19 14.26 -5.42
CA SER A 206 -24.42 13.53 -5.14
C SER A 206 -24.12 12.04 -4.93
N ARG A 207 -24.94 11.36 -4.11
CA ARG A 207 -24.87 9.90 -3.93
C ARG A 207 -24.89 9.15 -5.26
N ARG A 208 -25.72 9.61 -6.22
CA ARG A 208 -25.80 9.02 -7.55
C ARG A 208 -24.47 9.16 -8.31
N LYS A 209 -23.85 10.34 -8.30
CA LYS A 209 -22.56 10.56 -8.98
C LYS A 209 -21.47 9.67 -8.38
N LEU A 210 -21.38 9.64 -7.04
CA LEU A 210 -20.43 8.78 -6.33
C LEU A 210 -20.59 7.30 -6.73
N ALA A 211 -21.83 6.79 -6.69
CA ALA A 211 -22.12 5.39 -7.00
C ALA A 211 -21.99 5.04 -8.49
N SER A 212 -22.30 5.97 -9.40
CA SER A 212 -22.28 5.70 -10.84
C SER A 212 -20.88 5.82 -11.45
N TRP A 213 -20.01 6.64 -10.84
CA TRP A 213 -18.71 6.99 -11.42
C TRP A 213 -17.55 6.65 -10.50
N CYS A 214 -17.52 7.13 -9.25
CA CYS A 214 -16.32 7.03 -8.43
C CYS A 214 -16.11 5.67 -7.75
N LEU A 215 -17.20 4.94 -7.46
CA LEU A 215 -17.14 3.64 -6.79
C LEU A 215 -16.91 2.43 -7.70
N PRO A 216 -17.41 2.36 -8.95
CA PRO A 216 -17.25 1.18 -9.80
C PRO A 216 -15.83 0.61 -9.95
N PRO A 217 -14.74 1.41 -9.93
CA PRO A 217 -13.40 0.85 -9.97
C PRO A 217 -12.92 0.11 -8.69
N PHE A 218 -13.60 0.29 -7.56
CA PHE A 218 -13.27 -0.32 -6.26
C PHE A 218 -14.09 -1.58 -6.00
#